data_AF-A0A4V2NLG1-F1
#
_entry.id   AF-A0A4V2NLG1-F1
#
_cell.length_a   1.000
_cell.length_b   1.000
_cell.length_c   1.000
_cell.angle_alpha   90.00
_cell.angle_beta   90.00
_cell.angle_gamma   90.00
#
_symmetry.space_group_name_H-M   'P 1'
#
loop_
_entity.id
_entity.type
_entity.pdbx_description
1 polymer ?
#
loop_
_entity_poly.entity_id
_entity_poly.type
_entity_poly.pdbx_seq_one_letter_code
_entity_poly.pdbx_strand_id
1 'polypeptide(L)'
;MEPAHKGRLIVVSNRVALPQQTATGGLASAMRDALQERGGLWFGWSGKIAAQTAGKVHTLRDGNVEYATIDLSRRDHDDFYDGYANRTLWPLLHYRPDLVDYNRRHLDGYLRVNSLFADRVAELIAPDDLIWVNDYHLIPLAAMLRQRGVRNRIGFFLHTPLPAAGLLITLPRHRELLETLASYDLVGVHTARDLRALEDYFVNDLGATMQRGHRLRTSDGRRFKAGAFAIGIDTQKVAHDAAEAMNLEEIDSLHHSLEGRAMIIGVDRLDYSKGLPERFDAYAMLLERVPELHRKVTFLQIAPPSRSTVPEYRQIRRELERRAGHINGMYAAPDWVPIRYVNNSFPHSLLDGYYRTARVGLVTPLRDGMNLVAKEYVASQDPKDPGVLVLSRFAGAAQELPQALLVNPADPEEVAEALEQALSMPLIERKRRWRAMMDTLEKQDVTAWRQSFLGALME
;
A
#
# COMPACT_ATOMS: atom_id res chain seq x y z
N MET A 1 7.21 -8.35 40.57
CA MET A 1 8.18 -8.40 39.46
C MET A 1 7.81 -7.27 38.52
N GLU A 2 8.66 -6.24 38.41
CA GLU A 2 8.52 -5.26 37.33
C GLU A 2 8.55 -6.03 36.00
N PRO A 3 7.67 -5.71 35.03
CA PRO A 3 7.76 -6.33 33.72
C PRO A 3 9.13 -6.00 33.14
N ALA A 4 9.87 -7.04 32.70
CA ALA A 4 11.17 -6.87 32.05
C ALA A 4 11.05 -5.75 31.00
N HIS A 5 11.84 -4.69 31.17
CA HIS A 5 11.77 -3.49 30.35
C HIS A 5 11.97 -3.89 28.88
N LYS A 6 10.88 -4.00 28.11
CA LYS A 6 10.98 -4.22 26.66
C LYS A 6 11.57 -2.92 26.08
N GLY A 7 12.68 -3.02 25.35
CA GLY A 7 13.29 -1.86 24.70
C GLY A 7 12.32 -1.17 23.75
N ARG A 8 12.59 0.09 23.43
CA ARG A 8 11.67 0.93 22.64
C ARG A 8 11.52 0.37 21.23
N LEU A 9 10.39 0.64 20.59
CA LEU A 9 10.25 0.38 19.16
C LEU A 9 10.78 1.59 18.37
N ILE A 10 11.70 1.35 17.44
CA ILE A 10 12.17 2.34 16.45
C ILE A 10 11.59 1.96 15.10
N VAL A 11 10.58 2.69 14.64
CA VAL A 11 10.05 2.57 13.29
C VAL A 11 10.87 3.46 12.37
N VAL A 12 11.37 2.89 11.27
CA VAL A 12 12.06 3.65 10.22
C VAL A 12 11.31 3.48 8.91
N SER A 13 10.87 4.60 8.31
CA SER A 13 10.21 4.61 7.01
C SER A 13 10.73 5.75 6.14
N ASN A 14 10.47 5.69 4.83
CA ASN A 14 10.86 6.78 3.94
C ASN A 14 10.27 8.12 4.39
N ARG A 15 8.97 8.17 4.72
CA ARG A 15 8.27 9.38 5.16
C ARG A 15 7.61 9.16 6.51
N VAL A 16 7.67 10.18 7.37
CA VAL A 16 7.01 10.21 8.67
C VAL A 16 5.71 10.99 8.58
N ALA A 17 4.62 10.40 9.08
CA ALA A 17 3.36 11.11 9.28
C ALA A 17 3.40 11.78 10.66
N LEU A 18 3.55 13.10 10.69
CA LEU A 18 3.55 13.85 11.96
C LEU A 18 2.12 13.89 12.54
N PRO A 19 1.97 14.00 13.88
CA PRO A 19 0.65 13.98 14.55
C PRO A 19 -0.36 15.00 14.01
N GLN A 20 0.12 16.19 13.61
CA GLN A 20 -0.74 17.25 13.07
C GLN A 20 -1.08 17.07 11.58
N GLN A 21 -0.45 16.12 10.90
CA GLN A 21 -0.79 15.77 9.53
C GLN A 21 -1.84 14.66 9.56
N THR A 22 -2.91 14.82 8.78
CA THR A 22 -3.83 13.72 8.52
C THR A 22 -3.03 12.56 7.96
N ALA A 23 -2.94 11.48 8.74
CA ALA A 23 -2.26 10.27 8.31
C ALA A 23 -3.00 9.74 7.08
N THR A 24 -2.43 9.92 5.90
CA THR A 24 -3.01 9.43 4.65
C THR A 24 -2.71 7.93 4.54
N GLY A 25 -3.60 7.09 5.09
CA GLY A 25 -3.62 5.64 4.89
C GLY A 25 -3.36 4.80 6.14
N GLY A 26 -3.88 3.57 6.14
CA GLY A 26 -3.88 2.66 7.28
C GLY A 26 -2.49 2.30 7.85
N LEU A 27 -1.43 2.30 7.03
CA LEU A 27 -0.06 2.00 7.49
C LEU A 27 0.48 3.04 8.48
N ALA A 28 0.22 4.33 8.25
CA ALA A 28 0.72 5.37 9.13
C ALA A 28 0.01 5.34 10.50
N SER A 29 -1.28 5.00 10.52
CA SER A 29 -1.99 4.77 11.79
C SER A 29 -1.46 3.52 12.50
N ALA A 30 -1.28 2.41 11.77
CA ALA A 30 -0.73 1.17 12.30
C ALA A 30 0.60 1.36 13.05
N MET A 31 1.51 2.11 12.43
CA MET A 31 2.83 2.42 12.98
C MET A 31 2.72 3.29 14.23
N ARG A 32 1.85 4.30 14.22
CA ARG A 32 1.61 5.16 15.37
C ARG A 32 1.05 4.36 16.54
N ASP A 33 0.09 3.47 16.32
CA ASP A 33 -0.51 2.65 17.37
C ASP A 33 0.52 1.65 17.95
N ALA A 34 1.42 1.12 17.10
CA ALA A 34 2.59 0.33 17.53
C ALA A 34 3.52 1.11 18.46
N LEU A 35 3.80 2.36 18.11
CA LEU A 35 4.67 3.25 18.88
C LEU A 35 4.00 3.71 20.18
N GLN A 36 2.70 4.01 20.16
CA GLN A 36 1.95 4.45 21.34
C GLN A 36 1.81 3.35 22.40
N GLU A 37 1.70 2.07 22.01
CA GLU A 37 1.61 0.97 22.99
C GLU A 37 2.94 0.73 23.73
N ARG A 38 4.07 0.85 23.03
CA ARG A 38 5.40 0.51 23.58
C ARG A 38 6.22 1.72 24.03
N GLY A 39 5.82 2.92 23.63
CA GLY A 39 6.73 4.04 23.49
C GLY A 39 7.73 3.79 22.37
N GLY A 40 8.28 4.86 21.79
CA GLY A 40 9.22 4.67 20.71
C GLY A 40 9.58 5.90 19.92
N LEU A 41 10.26 5.64 18.81
CA LEU A 41 10.77 6.62 17.89
C LEU A 41 10.26 6.29 16.48
N TRP A 42 9.70 7.29 15.78
CA TRP A 42 9.51 7.21 14.33
C TRP A 42 10.54 8.08 13.62
N PHE A 43 11.46 7.43 12.89
CA PHE A 43 12.49 8.10 12.10
C PHE A 43 12.18 8.08 10.58
N GLY A 44 12.45 9.18 9.88
CA GLY A 44 12.36 9.23 8.41
C GLY A 44 12.43 10.64 7.80
N TRP A 45 12.04 10.78 6.53
CA TRP A 45 11.96 12.08 5.86
C TRP A 45 10.74 12.89 6.32
N SER A 46 10.95 14.20 6.52
CA SER A 46 9.91 15.17 6.88
C SER A 46 8.91 15.49 5.75
N GLY A 47 9.25 15.15 4.51
CA GLY A 47 8.55 15.62 3.31
C GLY A 47 9.04 16.98 2.78
N LYS A 48 10.02 17.62 3.43
CA LYS A 48 10.54 18.93 3.03
C LYS A 48 11.88 18.82 2.29
N ILE A 49 12.11 19.82 1.43
CA ILE A 49 13.37 20.00 0.72
C ILE A 49 14.18 21.10 1.41
N ALA A 50 15.46 20.84 1.64
CA ALA A 50 16.41 21.77 2.25
C ALA A 50 17.65 21.97 1.35
N ALA A 51 18.57 22.86 1.78
CA ALA A 51 19.82 23.10 1.06
C ALA A 51 20.76 21.88 1.10
N GLN A 52 20.76 21.14 2.23
CA GLN A 52 21.59 19.96 2.45
C GLN A 52 20.74 18.84 3.02
N THR A 53 21.03 17.61 2.61
CA THR A 53 20.37 16.41 3.14
C THR A 53 20.84 16.12 4.55
N ALA A 54 19.91 15.80 5.44
CA ALA A 54 20.21 15.41 6.82
C ALA A 54 21.11 16.41 7.58
N GLY A 55 20.99 17.71 7.26
CA GLY A 55 21.77 18.77 7.91
C GLY A 55 21.39 18.98 9.38
N LYS A 56 20.12 18.76 9.72
CA LYS A 56 19.61 18.74 11.10
C LYS A 56 18.57 17.63 11.25
N VAL A 57 18.54 16.99 12.42
CA VAL A 57 17.43 16.13 12.84
C VAL A 57 16.42 17.00 13.59
N HIS A 58 15.18 17.03 13.12
CA HIS A 58 14.07 17.72 13.76
C HIS A 58 13.31 16.74 14.63
N THR A 59 13.18 17.04 15.92
CA THR A 59 12.45 16.19 16.87
C THR A 59 11.12 16.82 17.29
N LEU A 60 10.11 15.98 17.43
CA LEU A 60 8.80 16.32 17.98
C LEU A 60 8.38 15.19 18.91
N ARG A 61 7.76 15.52 20.05
CA ARG A 61 7.19 14.52 20.95
C ARG A 61 5.68 14.68 21.04
N ASP A 62 4.98 13.57 20.94
CA ASP A 62 3.53 13.49 21.14
C ASP A 62 3.23 12.28 22.04
N GLY A 63 2.81 12.56 23.28
CA GLY A 63 2.71 11.56 24.33
C GLY A 63 4.03 10.82 24.60
N ASN A 64 4.00 9.50 24.43
CA ASN A 64 5.14 8.61 24.59
C ASN A 64 5.86 8.26 23.27
N VAL A 65 5.50 8.92 22.16
CA VAL A 65 6.14 8.75 20.86
C VAL A 65 7.01 9.96 20.53
N GLU A 66 8.26 9.70 20.19
CA GLU A 66 9.17 10.67 19.60
C GLU A 66 9.18 10.52 18.08
N TYR A 67 9.18 11.63 17.37
CA TYR A 67 9.29 11.71 15.92
C TYR A 67 10.60 12.41 15.61
N ALA A 68 11.50 11.75 14.88
CA ALA A 68 12.74 12.33 14.42
C ALA A 68 12.76 12.36 12.90
N THR A 69 12.85 13.55 12.32
CA THR A 69 12.80 13.71 10.87
C THR A 69 14.01 14.42 10.33
N ILE A 70 14.40 14.06 9.11
CA ILE A 70 15.42 14.76 8.34
C ILE A 70 14.81 15.37 7.08
N ASP A 71 15.43 16.41 6.56
CA ASP A 71 15.09 16.97 5.26
C ASP A 71 16.03 16.41 4.17
N LEU A 72 15.55 16.34 2.93
CA LEU A 72 16.36 15.95 1.77
C LEU A 72 16.78 17.19 0.99
N SER A 73 17.98 17.20 0.43
CA SER A 73 18.30 18.17 -0.62
C SER A 73 17.48 17.89 -1.89
N ARG A 74 17.31 18.89 -2.75
CA ARG A 74 16.63 18.70 -4.05
C ARG A 74 17.27 17.56 -4.83
N ARG A 75 18.61 17.56 -4.92
CA ARG A 75 19.37 16.52 -5.64
C ARG A 75 19.10 15.13 -5.08
N ASP A 76 19.13 14.97 -3.75
CA ASP A 76 18.92 13.65 -3.15
C ASP A 76 17.47 13.21 -3.26
N HIS A 77 16.51 14.11 -3.11
CA HIS A 77 15.12 13.80 -3.41
C HIS A 77 14.95 13.28 -4.85
N ASP A 78 15.55 13.96 -5.82
CA ASP A 78 15.43 13.61 -7.23
C ASP A 78 16.17 12.30 -7.55
N ASP A 79 17.38 12.09 -7.03
CA ASP A 79 18.17 10.88 -7.31
C ASP A 79 17.62 9.63 -6.57
N PHE A 80 17.21 9.77 -5.30
CA PHE A 80 16.73 8.65 -4.45
C PHE A 80 15.23 8.40 -4.59
N TYR A 81 14.38 9.40 -4.35
CA TYR A 81 12.93 9.20 -4.26
C TYR A 81 12.27 9.19 -5.63
N ASP A 82 12.39 10.28 -6.40
CA ASP A 82 11.82 10.35 -7.75
C ASP A 82 12.61 9.48 -8.75
N GLY A 83 13.91 9.27 -8.50
CA GLY A 83 14.81 8.44 -9.30
C GLY A 83 14.70 6.96 -8.94
N TYR A 84 15.68 6.43 -8.20
CA TYR A 84 15.85 4.98 -8.06
C TYR A 84 14.64 4.30 -7.42
N ALA A 85 14.06 4.87 -6.37
CA ALA A 85 12.93 4.27 -5.69
C ALA A 85 11.69 4.19 -6.59
N ASN A 86 11.28 5.29 -7.23
CA ASN A 86 10.00 5.35 -7.94
C ASN A 86 10.07 5.14 -9.46
N ARG A 87 11.26 5.23 -10.08
CA ARG A 87 11.48 4.96 -11.52
C ARG A 87 12.27 3.69 -11.79
N THR A 88 12.92 3.10 -10.79
CA THR A 88 13.59 1.79 -10.94
C THR A 88 12.90 0.69 -10.11
N LEU A 89 12.83 0.85 -8.79
CA LEU A 89 12.32 -0.21 -7.90
C LEU A 89 10.81 -0.36 -7.98
N TRP A 90 10.03 0.72 -7.88
CA TRP A 90 8.56 0.65 -7.96
C TRP A 90 8.06 -0.07 -9.23
N PRO A 91 8.46 0.30 -10.46
CA PRO A 91 7.99 -0.41 -11.65
C PRO A 91 8.41 -1.88 -11.66
N LEU A 92 9.66 -2.20 -11.29
CA LEU A 92 10.14 -3.57 -11.19
C LEU A 92 9.29 -4.41 -10.22
N LEU A 93 9.09 -3.89 -9.00
CA LEU A 93 8.34 -4.56 -7.93
C LEU A 93 6.86 -4.75 -8.28
N HIS A 94 6.32 -3.95 -9.22
CA HIS A 94 4.95 -4.06 -9.72
C HIS A 94 4.87 -4.75 -11.10
N TYR A 95 5.86 -5.56 -11.48
CA TYR A 95 5.86 -6.33 -12.73
C TYR A 95 5.78 -5.46 -13.99
N ARG A 96 6.40 -4.28 -13.97
CA ARG A 96 6.49 -3.35 -15.09
C ARG A 96 7.93 -3.11 -15.53
N PRO A 97 8.67 -4.15 -15.98
CA PRO A 97 10.04 -3.97 -16.48
C PRO A 97 10.12 -2.98 -17.65
N ASP A 98 9.04 -2.84 -18.41
CA ASP A 98 8.89 -1.87 -19.50
C ASP A 98 8.96 -0.40 -19.01
N LEU A 99 8.70 -0.14 -17.72
CA LEU A 99 8.77 1.18 -17.10
C LEU A 99 10.02 1.37 -16.23
N VAL A 100 10.92 0.39 -16.16
CA VAL A 100 12.14 0.49 -15.36
C VAL A 100 13.15 1.42 -16.06
N ASP A 101 13.37 2.60 -15.48
CA ASP A 101 14.44 3.51 -15.86
C ASP A 101 15.60 3.37 -14.85
N TYR A 102 16.57 2.52 -15.20
CA TYR A 102 17.79 2.35 -14.41
C TYR A 102 18.85 3.39 -14.78
N ASN A 103 19.36 4.09 -13.77
CA ASN A 103 20.49 5.01 -13.92
C ASN A 103 21.46 4.85 -12.73
N ARG A 104 22.76 4.71 -13.02
CA ARG A 104 23.82 4.61 -11.99
C ARG A 104 23.82 5.81 -11.04
N ARG A 105 23.60 7.02 -11.53
CA ARG A 105 23.49 8.23 -10.70
C ARG A 105 22.37 8.11 -9.67
N HIS A 106 21.21 7.59 -10.07
CA HIS A 106 20.09 7.39 -9.16
C HIS A 106 20.43 6.32 -8.11
N LEU A 107 21.08 5.22 -8.52
CA LEU A 107 21.56 4.20 -7.58
C LEU A 107 22.55 4.79 -6.55
N ASP A 108 23.51 5.60 -7.00
CA ASP A 108 24.45 6.26 -6.09
C ASP A 108 23.74 7.24 -5.14
N GLY A 109 22.73 7.95 -5.61
CA GLY A 109 21.83 8.74 -4.78
C GLY A 109 21.08 7.91 -3.75
N TYR A 110 20.56 6.76 -4.17
CA TYR A 110 19.81 5.86 -3.31
C TYR A 110 20.64 5.29 -2.16
N LEU A 111 21.86 4.83 -2.47
CA LEU A 111 22.80 4.34 -1.48
C LEU A 111 23.31 5.46 -0.56
N ARG A 112 23.58 6.65 -1.11
CA ARG A 112 23.98 7.83 -0.32
C ARG A 112 22.91 8.23 0.70
N VAL A 113 21.66 8.34 0.28
CA VAL A 113 20.56 8.70 1.20
C VAL A 113 20.35 7.63 2.27
N ASN A 114 20.40 6.34 1.92
CA ASN A 114 20.34 5.26 2.90
C ASN A 114 21.49 5.32 3.91
N SER A 115 22.71 5.66 3.47
CA SER A 115 23.85 5.84 4.38
C SER A 115 23.61 7.00 5.35
N LEU A 116 23.09 8.13 4.86
CA LEU A 116 22.75 9.28 5.70
C LEU A 116 21.63 8.97 6.70
N PHE A 117 20.62 8.19 6.29
CA PHE A 117 19.60 7.67 7.19
C PHE A 117 20.24 6.79 8.28
N ALA A 118 21.15 5.89 7.89
CA ALA A 118 21.86 5.02 8.82
C ALA A 118 22.71 5.81 9.84
N ASP A 119 23.41 6.86 9.39
CA ASP A 119 24.18 7.76 10.26
C ASP A 119 23.28 8.39 11.32
N ARG A 120 22.18 9.00 10.89
CA ARG A 120 21.30 9.76 11.79
C ARG A 120 20.50 8.89 12.73
N VAL A 121 19.98 7.75 12.28
CA VAL A 121 19.22 6.87 13.17
C VAL A 121 20.13 6.12 14.15
N ALA A 122 21.38 5.82 13.78
CA ALA A 122 22.37 5.20 14.68
C ALA A 122 22.63 6.05 15.94
N GLU A 123 22.64 7.38 15.81
CA GLU A 123 22.79 8.31 16.94
C GLU A 123 21.60 8.25 17.93
N LEU A 124 20.45 7.70 17.53
CA LEU A 124 19.21 7.69 18.31
C LEU A 124 18.85 6.31 18.89
N ILE A 125 19.58 5.25 18.48
CA ILE A 125 19.35 3.86 18.87
C ILE A 125 19.99 3.58 20.24
N ALA A 126 19.20 3.08 21.18
CA ALA A 126 19.68 2.54 22.45
C ALA A 126 19.94 1.01 22.33
N PRO A 127 20.80 0.41 23.18
CA PRO A 127 21.23 -0.99 23.04
C PRO A 127 20.10 -2.04 22.98
N ASP A 128 18.99 -1.80 23.67
CA ASP A 128 17.88 -2.75 23.78
C ASP A 128 16.72 -2.47 22.81
N ASP A 129 16.81 -1.39 22.01
CA ASP A 129 15.74 -1.01 21.09
C ASP A 129 15.49 -2.07 20.01
N LEU A 130 14.23 -2.16 19.57
CA LEU A 130 13.80 -3.01 18.47
C LEU A 130 13.59 -2.14 17.22
N ILE A 131 14.28 -2.44 16.12
CA ILE A 131 14.24 -1.61 14.92
C ILE A 131 13.34 -2.27 13.88
N TRP A 132 12.36 -1.52 13.36
CA TRP A 132 11.45 -1.96 12.32
C TRP A 132 11.51 -1.03 11.11
N VAL A 133 12.24 -1.46 10.09
CA VAL A 133 12.43 -0.76 8.82
C VAL A 133 11.31 -1.12 7.86
N ASN A 134 10.77 -0.11 7.19
CA ASN A 134 9.62 -0.25 6.32
C ASN A 134 9.92 0.21 4.89
N ASP A 135 9.65 -0.71 3.98
CA ASP A 135 9.46 -0.54 2.55
C ASP A 135 10.71 -0.41 1.67
N TYR A 136 10.51 -0.58 0.36
CA TYR A 136 11.56 -0.70 -0.67
C TYR A 136 12.55 0.47 -0.76
N HIS A 137 12.22 1.62 -0.18
CA HIS A 137 13.12 2.78 -0.09
C HIS A 137 14.36 2.49 0.77
N LEU A 138 14.25 1.55 1.70
CA LEU A 138 15.23 1.35 2.78
C LEU A 138 15.84 -0.06 2.79
N ILE A 139 15.85 -0.74 1.65
CA ILE A 139 16.41 -2.10 1.51
C ILE A 139 17.81 -2.22 2.15
N PRO A 140 18.80 -1.35 1.87
CA PRO A 140 20.16 -1.53 2.38
C PRO A 140 20.38 -1.04 3.83
N LEU A 141 19.35 -0.50 4.50
CA LEU A 141 19.52 0.21 5.76
C LEU A 141 20.13 -0.67 6.87
N ALA A 142 19.67 -1.92 7.04
CA ALA A 142 20.26 -2.80 8.05
C ALA A 142 21.75 -3.06 7.80
N ALA A 143 22.16 -3.35 6.56
CA ALA A 143 23.58 -3.56 6.24
C ALA A 143 24.43 -2.35 6.63
N MET A 144 23.94 -1.15 6.37
CA MET A 144 24.60 0.11 6.74
C MET A 144 24.62 0.36 8.25
N LEU A 145 23.57 -0.04 8.98
CA LEU A 145 23.55 0.01 10.45
C LEU A 145 24.53 -1.00 11.07
N ARG A 146 24.62 -2.22 10.52
CA ARG A 146 25.60 -3.22 10.98
C ARG A 146 27.03 -2.72 10.81
N GLN A 147 27.35 -2.03 9.71
CA GLN A 147 28.67 -1.39 9.50
C GLN A 147 29.00 -0.33 10.55
N ARG A 148 27.99 0.29 11.17
CA ARG A 148 28.12 1.28 12.26
C ARG A 148 28.11 0.64 13.65
N GLY A 149 28.15 -0.69 13.74
CA GLY A 149 28.20 -1.42 15.00
C GLY A 149 26.85 -1.61 15.69
N VAL A 150 25.72 -1.28 15.04
CA VAL A 150 24.39 -1.53 15.59
C VAL A 150 24.14 -3.03 15.68
N ARG A 151 23.86 -3.54 16.89
CA ARG A 151 23.64 -4.97 17.18
C ARG A 151 22.20 -5.32 17.53
N ASN A 152 21.32 -4.32 17.62
CA ASN A 152 19.89 -4.48 17.88
C ASN A 152 19.23 -5.46 16.90
N ARG A 153 18.10 -6.04 17.30
CA ARG A 153 17.24 -6.79 16.37
C ARG A 153 16.62 -5.82 15.36
N ILE A 154 16.77 -6.11 14.07
CA ILE A 154 16.27 -5.28 12.96
C ILE A 154 15.36 -6.13 12.07
N GLY A 155 14.09 -5.74 11.99
CA GLY A 155 13.13 -6.28 11.02
C GLY A 155 12.97 -5.36 9.82
N PHE A 156 12.77 -5.95 8.64
CA PHE A 156 12.34 -5.26 7.42
C PHE A 156 10.95 -5.73 7.05
N PHE A 157 10.09 -4.83 6.59
CA PHE A 157 8.80 -5.20 6.00
C PHE A 157 8.61 -4.53 4.64
N LEU A 158 8.39 -5.33 3.59
CA LEU A 158 8.12 -4.85 2.22
C LEU A 158 6.62 -4.69 1.99
N HIS A 159 6.17 -3.47 1.66
CA HIS A 159 4.74 -3.19 1.45
C HIS A 159 4.28 -3.31 -0.01
N THR A 160 5.23 -3.36 -0.95
CA THR A 160 4.96 -3.66 -2.36
C THR A 160 4.89 -5.17 -2.58
N PRO A 161 4.39 -5.64 -3.75
CA PRO A 161 4.64 -7.02 -4.16
C PRO A 161 6.15 -7.30 -4.24
N LEU A 162 6.51 -8.58 -4.16
CA LEU A 162 7.85 -9.04 -4.53
C LEU A 162 7.76 -9.90 -5.81
N PRO A 163 8.36 -9.47 -6.92
CA PRO A 163 8.29 -10.22 -8.16
C PRO A 163 9.12 -11.50 -8.08
N ALA A 164 8.78 -12.46 -8.94
CA ALA A 164 9.52 -13.71 -9.05
C ALA A 164 11.00 -13.46 -9.39
N ALA A 165 11.87 -14.35 -8.93
CA ALA A 165 13.33 -14.24 -9.07
C ALA A 165 13.79 -13.90 -10.49
N GLY A 166 13.21 -14.55 -11.50
CA GLY A 166 13.54 -14.29 -12.92
C GLY A 166 13.28 -12.86 -13.39
N LEU A 167 12.37 -12.13 -12.75
CA LEU A 167 12.19 -10.69 -12.98
C LEU A 167 13.13 -9.85 -12.10
N LEU A 168 13.39 -10.24 -10.86
CA LEU A 168 14.34 -9.53 -9.99
C LEU A 168 15.74 -9.44 -10.59
N ILE A 169 16.21 -10.49 -11.27
CA ILE A 169 17.54 -10.52 -11.89
C ILE A 169 17.68 -9.57 -13.10
N THR A 170 16.59 -9.02 -13.64
CA THR A 170 16.67 -8.02 -14.71
C THR A 170 17.15 -6.66 -14.19
N LEU A 171 17.10 -6.43 -12.88
CA LEU A 171 17.61 -5.21 -12.26
C LEU A 171 19.15 -5.19 -12.29
N PRO A 172 19.78 -4.19 -12.91
CA PRO A 172 21.24 -4.06 -12.83
C PRO A 172 21.70 -3.92 -11.36
N ARG A 173 22.74 -4.68 -10.99
CA ARG A 173 23.27 -4.76 -9.60
C ARG A 173 22.24 -5.30 -8.59
N HIS A 174 21.27 -6.11 -9.02
CA HIS A 174 20.29 -6.77 -8.15
C HIS A 174 20.94 -7.50 -6.97
N ARG A 175 22.04 -8.23 -7.20
CA ARG A 175 22.77 -8.97 -6.15
C ARG A 175 23.23 -8.03 -5.04
N GLU A 176 23.95 -6.96 -5.40
CA GLU A 176 24.53 -6.02 -4.45
C GLU A 176 23.47 -5.31 -3.60
N LEU A 177 22.29 -5.03 -4.17
CA LEU A 177 21.19 -4.44 -3.43
C LEU A 177 20.43 -5.47 -2.59
N LEU A 178 19.92 -6.53 -3.20
CA LEU A 178 18.98 -7.45 -2.55
C LEU A 178 19.66 -8.35 -1.52
N GLU A 179 20.95 -8.64 -1.69
CA GLU A 179 21.72 -9.40 -0.69
C GLU A 179 21.84 -8.66 0.65
N THR A 180 21.66 -7.32 0.67
CA THR A 180 21.61 -6.56 1.93
C THR A 180 20.40 -6.91 2.79
N LEU A 181 19.36 -7.52 2.24
CA LEU A 181 18.22 -8.02 3.03
C LEU A 181 18.64 -9.10 4.03
N ALA A 182 19.73 -9.83 3.78
CA ALA A 182 20.28 -10.80 4.73
C ALA A 182 20.97 -10.15 5.94
N SER A 183 21.06 -8.83 6.02
CA SER A 183 21.53 -8.10 7.20
C SER A 183 20.43 -7.78 8.22
N TYR A 184 19.17 -8.00 7.87
CA TYR A 184 18.04 -8.00 8.80
C TYR A 184 17.95 -9.33 9.55
N ASP A 185 17.36 -9.32 10.74
CA ASP A 185 17.05 -10.54 11.49
C ASP A 185 15.73 -11.17 11.01
N LEU A 186 14.78 -10.34 10.56
CA LEU A 186 13.50 -10.74 9.97
C LEU A 186 13.21 -9.93 8.70
N VAL A 187 12.84 -10.61 7.62
CA VAL A 187 12.32 -10.00 6.39
C VAL A 187 10.86 -10.43 6.20
N GLY A 188 9.94 -9.49 6.40
CA GLY A 188 8.51 -9.66 6.24
C GLY A 188 8.03 -9.18 4.87
N VAL A 189 7.06 -9.91 4.32
CA VAL A 189 6.33 -9.58 3.09
C VAL A 189 4.84 -9.81 3.32
N HIS A 190 3.98 -9.34 2.42
CA HIS A 190 2.54 -9.48 2.60
C HIS A 190 2.03 -10.90 2.46
N THR A 191 2.44 -11.61 1.40
CA THR A 191 1.77 -12.85 1.02
C THR A 191 2.70 -14.05 0.95
N ALA A 192 2.13 -15.26 1.00
CA ALA A 192 2.89 -16.49 0.81
C ALA A 192 3.54 -16.56 -0.60
N ARG A 193 2.97 -15.86 -1.60
CA ARG A 193 3.56 -15.76 -2.94
C ARG A 193 4.83 -14.92 -2.92
N ASP A 194 4.79 -13.77 -2.25
CA ASP A 194 5.96 -12.89 -2.09
C ASP A 194 7.05 -13.60 -1.28
N LEU A 195 6.66 -14.37 -0.25
CA LEU A 195 7.60 -15.14 0.57
C LEU A 195 8.35 -16.17 -0.28
N ARG A 196 7.63 -16.96 -1.09
CA ARG A 196 8.26 -17.90 -2.01
C ARG A 196 9.19 -17.22 -3.00
N ALA A 197 8.79 -16.07 -3.57
CA ALA A 197 9.64 -15.33 -4.49
C ALA A 197 10.95 -14.86 -3.83
N LEU A 198 10.90 -14.44 -2.55
CA LEU A 198 12.08 -14.07 -1.78
C LEU A 198 12.99 -15.28 -1.55
N GLU A 199 12.41 -16.37 -1.07
CA GLU A 199 13.11 -17.62 -0.79
C GLU A 199 13.78 -18.18 -2.05
N ASP A 200 13.06 -18.22 -3.16
CA ASP A 200 13.54 -18.69 -4.46
C ASP A 200 14.73 -17.85 -4.94
N TYR A 201 14.67 -16.53 -4.84
CA TYR A 201 15.77 -15.64 -5.21
C TYR A 201 17.01 -15.88 -4.34
N PHE A 202 16.83 -15.98 -3.01
CA PHE A 202 17.96 -16.19 -2.11
C PHE A 202 18.62 -17.56 -2.31
N VAL A 203 17.83 -18.62 -2.51
CA VAL A 203 18.35 -19.98 -2.70
C VAL A 203 19.01 -20.12 -4.06
N ASN A 204 18.32 -19.74 -5.14
CA ASN A 204 18.76 -20.05 -6.50
C ASN A 204 19.73 -19.02 -7.08
N ASP A 205 19.54 -17.72 -6.77
CA ASP A 205 20.39 -16.66 -7.31
C ASP A 205 21.50 -16.26 -6.35
N LEU A 206 21.27 -16.24 -5.03
CA LEU A 206 22.29 -15.85 -4.05
C LEU A 206 23.03 -17.02 -3.39
N GLY A 207 22.64 -18.27 -3.67
CA GLY A 207 23.29 -19.46 -3.13
C GLY A 207 23.09 -19.64 -1.61
N ALA A 208 22.01 -19.08 -1.06
CA ALA A 208 21.62 -19.31 0.32
C ALA A 208 21.08 -20.74 0.52
N THR A 209 21.13 -21.21 1.76
CA THR A 209 20.58 -22.50 2.17
C THR A 209 19.32 -22.29 3.01
N MET A 210 18.25 -23.00 2.67
CA MET A 210 17.02 -23.00 3.44
C MET A 210 17.16 -23.89 4.68
N GLN A 211 16.74 -23.37 5.84
CA GLN A 211 16.68 -24.07 7.11
C GLN A 211 15.21 -24.17 7.59
N ARG A 212 14.97 -24.91 8.67
CA ARG A 212 13.61 -25.04 9.24
C ARG A 212 13.04 -23.68 9.66
N GLY A 213 11.73 -23.51 9.43
CA GLY A 213 10.98 -22.31 9.87
C GLY A 213 11.30 -21.04 9.08
N HIS A 214 11.46 -21.15 7.75
CA HIS A 214 11.74 -20.03 6.85
C HIS A 214 13.02 -19.25 7.21
N ARG A 215 14.02 -19.95 7.76
CA ARG A 215 15.33 -19.37 8.08
C ARG A 215 16.27 -19.60 6.91
N LEU A 216 16.95 -18.56 6.45
CA LEU A 216 17.93 -18.65 5.38
C LEU A 216 19.33 -18.37 5.92
N ARG A 217 20.32 -19.08 5.38
CA ARG A 217 21.73 -18.84 5.64
C ARG A 217 22.46 -18.57 4.32
N THR A 218 23.03 -17.38 4.17
CA THR A 218 23.83 -16.98 3.01
C THR A 218 25.19 -17.69 3.00
N SER A 219 25.88 -17.65 1.87
CA SER A 219 27.21 -18.26 1.68
C SER A 219 28.28 -17.67 2.60
N ASP A 220 28.16 -16.39 2.97
CA ASP A 220 29.04 -15.71 3.93
C ASP A 220 28.64 -15.91 5.41
N GLY A 221 27.62 -16.72 5.67
CA GLY A 221 27.24 -17.15 7.02
C GLY A 221 26.24 -16.25 7.74
N ARG A 222 25.78 -15.14 7.14
CA ARG A 222 24.64 -14.36 7.67
C ARG A 222 23.38 -15.24 7.72
N ARG A 223 22.53 -14.96 8.70
CA ARG A 223 21.29 -15.70 8.96
C ARG A 223 20.15 -14.73 9.18
N PHE A 224 19.02 -14.98 8.54
CA PHE A 224 17.80 -14.21 8.72
C PHE A 224 16.57 -15.12 8.60
N LYS A 225 15.45 -14.68 9.16
CA LYS A 225 14.14 -15.32 8.98
C LYS A 225 13.34 -14.56 7.93
N ALA A 226 12.61 -15.26 7.08
CA ALA A 226 11.62 -14.68 6.19
C ALA A 226 10.21 -15.05 6.67
N GLY A 227 9.21 -14.20 6.41
CA GLY A 227 7.83 -14.51 6.79
C GLY A 227 6.78 -13.70 6.02
N ALA A 228 5.58 -14.25 5.90
CA ALA A 228 4.42 -13.56 5.34
C ALA A 228 3.54 -13.03 6.47
N PHE A 229 3.26 -11.73 6.44
CA PHE A 229 2.37 -11.04 7.38
C PHE A 229 1.47 -10.09 6.59
N ALA A 230 0.22 -10.48 6.37
CA ALA A 230 -0.73 -9.66 5.65
C ALA A 230 -1.13 -8.45 6.49
N ILE A 231 -0.94 -7.23 5.98
CA ILE A 231 -1.33 -6.03 6.71
C ILE A 231 -2.86 -5.89 6.71
N GLY A 232 -3.43 -5.67 7.87
CA GLY A 232 -4.85 -5.38 8.05
C GLY A 232 -5.16 -3.88 8.12
N ILE A 233 -6.43 -3.57 8.40
CA ILE A 233 -6.91 -2.24 8.76
C ILE A 233 -7.41 -2.24 10.20
N ASP A 234 -7.66 -1.07 10.78
CA ASP A 234 -8.47 -1.00 12.00
C ASP A 234 -9.95 -1.19 11.61
N THR A 235 -10.34 -2.46 11.52
CA THR A 235 -11.63 -2.90 10.96
C THR A 235 -12.81 -2.29 11.72
N GLN A 236 -12.75 -2.25 13.04
CA GLN A 236 -13.83 -1.72 13.86
C GLN A 236 -13.91 -0.20 13.76
N LYS A 237 -12.77 0.49 13.73
CA LYS A 237 -12.74 1.94 13.53
C LYS A 237 -13.32 2.33 12.18
N VAL A 238 -12.94 1.67 11.09
CA VAL A 238 -13.47 1.96 9.74
C VAL A 238 -14.97 1.72 9.68
N ALA A 239 -15.48 0.63 10.28
CA ALA A 239 -16.91 0.36 10.32
C ALA A 239 -17.68 1.43 11.12
N HIS A 240 -17.12 1.91 12.22
CA HIS A 240 -17.70 2.98 13.02
C HIS A 240 -17.67 4.32 12.29
N ASP A 241 -16.51 4.74 11.78
CA ASP A 241 -16.32 6.00 11.06
C ASP A 241 -17.24 6.05 9.82
N ALA A 242 -17.40 4.94 9.08
CA ALA A 242 -18.32 4.85 7.95
C ALA A 242 -19.78 5.06 8.35
N ALA A 243 -20.19 4.57 9.53
CA ALA A 243 -21.55 4.75 10.03
C ALA A 243 -21.78 6.21 10.45
N GLU A 244 -20.80 6.83 11.14
CA GLU A 244 -20.86 8.24 11.52
C GLU A 244 -20.84 9.19 10.32
N ALA A 245 -20.07 8.83 9.28
CA ALA A 245 -19.97 9.60 8.05
C ALA A 245 -21.31 9.78 7.33
N MET A 246 -22.28 8.89 7.55
CA MET A 246 -23.63 8.99 6.97
C MET A 246 -24.41 10.22 7.47
N ASN A 247 -23.97 10.87 8.55
CA ASN A 247 -24.57 12.10 9.07
C ASN A 247 -23.92 13.39 8.49
N LEU A 248 -22.95 13.26 7.58
CA LEU A 248 -22.25 14.38 6.97
C LEU A 248 -23.03 14.93 5.78
N GLU A 249 -23.07 16.27 5.66
CA GLU A 249 -23.74 16.98 4.58
C GLU A 249 -23.19 16.60 3.19
N GLU A 250 -21.89 16.28 3.10
CA GLU A 250 -21.26 15.83 1.86
C GLU A 250 -21.77 14.46 1.40
N ILE A 251 -22.09 13.56 2.33
CA ILE A 251 -22.66 12.24 2.02
C ILE A 251 -24.12 12.38 1.61
N ASP A 252 -24.89 13.22 2.31
CA ASP A 252 -26.26 13.56 1.91
C ASP A 252 -26.29 14.18 0.51
N SER A 253 -25.39 15.13 0.22
CA SER A 253 -25.26 15.76 -1.09
C SER A 253 -24.93 14.75 -2.19
N LEU A 254 -24.02 13.81 -1.90
CA LEU A 254 -23.71 12.71 -2.83
C LEU A 254 -24.95 11.85 -3.08
N HIS A 255 -25.66 11.43 -2.03
CA HIS A 255 -26.87 10.62 -2.15
C HIS A 255 -27.96 11.30 -3.01
N HIS A 256 -28.24 12.58 -2.77
CA HIS A 256 -29.19 13.35 -3.57
C HIS A 256 -28.73 13.44 -5.03
N SER A 257 -27.44 13.68 -5.28
CA SER A 257 -26.90 13.78 -6.64
C SER A 257 -26.94 12.46 -7.44
N LEU A 258 -27.11 11.32 -6.78
CA LEU A 258 -27.26 10.03 -7.44
C LEU A 258 -28.71 9.81 -7.92
N GLU A 259 -29.69 10.47 -7.32
CA GLU A 259 -31.14 10.34 -7.62
C GLU A 259 -31.59 8.87 -7.65
N GLY A 260 -31.14 8.07 -6.67
CA GLY A 260 -31.49 6.64 -6.56
C GLY A 260 -30.71 5.70 -7.48
N ARG A 261 -29.76 6.21 -8.30
CA ARG A 261 -28.86 5.39 -9.11
C ARG A 261 -27.87 4.63 -8.23
N ALA A 262 -27.52 3.41 -8.63
CA ALA A 262 -26.44 2.67 -8.00
C ALA A 262 -25.10 3.38 -8.25
N MET A 263 -24.20 3.33 -7.26
CA MET A 263 -22.85 3.86 -7.39
C MET A 263 -21.82 2.73 -7.41
N ILE A 264 -20.97 2.71 -8.42
CA ILE A 264 -19.70 1.98 -8.41
C ILE A 264 -18.63 2.95 -7.92
N ILE A 265 -17.71 2.51 -7.06
CA ILE A 265 -16.63 3.36 -6.56
C ILE A 265 -15.26 2.72 -6.79
N GLY A 266 -14.30 3.52 -7.27
CA GLY A 266 -12.89 3.20 -7.30
C GLY A 266 -12.11 4.33 -6.62
N VAL A 267 -11.22 4.00 -5.68
CA VAL A 267 -10.37 4.97 -4.99
C VAL A 267 -8.94 4.48 -5.05
N ASP A 268 -8.08 5.18 -5.79
CA ASP A 268 -6.69 4.78 -5.95
C ASP A 268 -5.83 6.00 -6.21
N ARG A 269 -4.62 6.03 -5.63
CA ARG A 269 -3.60 6.99 -6.11
C ARG A 269 -3.43 6.82 -7.61
N LEU A 270 -3.27 7.94 -8.31
CA LEU A 270 -3.00 7.94 -9.73
C LEU A 270 -1.64 7.27 -9.99
N ASP A 271 -1.64 5.98 -10.32
CA ASP A 271 -0.46 5.12 -10.41
C ASP A 271 -0.72 3.99 -11.41
N TYR A 272 0.27 3.66 -12.24
CA TYR A 272 0.13 2.66 -13.31
C TYR A 272 -0.03 1.22 -12.81
N SER A 273 0.28 0.94 -11.53
CA SER A 273 0.00 -0.35 -10.91
C SER A 273 -1.51 -0.62 -10.74
N LYS A 274 -2.34 0.42 -10.80
CA LYS A 274 -3.76 0.38 -10.39
C LYS A 274 -4.75 -0.03 -11.47
N GLY A 275 -4.28 -0.25 -12.70
CA GLY A 275 -5.13 -0.71 -13.81
C GLY A 275 -6.30 0.23 -14.11
N LEU A 276 -6.11 1.54 -13.89
CA LEU A 276 -7.18 2.52 -14.05
C LEU A 276 -7.67 2.64 -15.51
N PRO A 277 -6.80 2.60 -16.54
CA PRO A 277 -7.25 2.55 -17.93
C PRO A 277 -8.14 1.34 -18.22
N GLU A 278 -7.71 0.14 -17.82
CA GLU A 278 -8.44 -1.11 -18.00
C GLU A 278 -9.78 -1.10 -17.25
N ARG A 279 -9.80 -0.48 -16.06
CA ARG A 279 -11.02 -0.28 -15.28
C ARG A 279 -12.05 0.61 -16.01
N PHE A 280 -11.59 1.67 -16.66
CA PHE A 280 -12.48 2.57 -17.41
C PHE A 280 -13.02 1.86 -18.66
N ASP A 281 -12.19 1.04 -19.31
CA ASP A 281 -12.61 0.24 -20.46
C ASP A 281 -13.64 -0.82 -20.07
N ALA A 282 -13.44 -1.50 -18.94
CA ALA A 282 -14.42 -2.45 -18.42
C ALA A 282 -15.76 -1.79 -18.10
N TYR A 283 -15.76 -0.58 -17.55
CA TYR A 283 -16.99 0.17 -17.31
C TYR A 283 -17.67 0.60 -18.63
N ALA A 284 -16.90 1.03 -19.63
CA ALA A 284 -17.43 1.34 -20.95
C ALA A 284 -18.08 0.10 -21.59
N MET A 285 -17.41 -1.05 -21.48
CA MET A 285 -17.90 -2.34 -22.00
C MET A 285 -19.18 -2.80 -21.28
N LEU A 286 -19.29 -2.59 -19.96
CA LEU A 286 -20.54 -2.83 -19.23
C LEU A 286 -21.70 -1.99 -19.82
N LEU A 287 -21.48 -0.70 -20.08
CA LEU A 287 -22.52 0.17 -20.63
C LEU A 287 -22.88 -0.19 -22.07
N GLU A 288 -21.94 -0.69 -22.86
CA GLU A 288 -22.22 -1.20 -24.21
C GLU A 288 -23.06 -2.48 -24.17
N ARG A 289 -22.70 -3.44 -23.30
CA ARG A 289 -23.36 -4.75 -23.20
C ARG A 289 -24.74 -4.70 -22.58
N VAL A 290 -24.95 -3.80 -21.61
CA VAL A 290 -26.19 -3.74 -20.81
C VAL A 290 -26.81 -2.34 -20.86
N PRO A 291 -27.45 -1.96 -21.99
CA PRO A 291 -28.10 -0.65 -22.12
C PRO A 291 -29.15 -0.36 -21.04
N GLU A 292 -29.71 -1.39 -20.41
CA GLU A 292 -30.67 -1.28 -19.31
C GLU A 292 -30.08 -0.61 -18.07
N LEU A 293 -28.75 -0.57 -17.93
CA LEU A 293 -28.05 0.12 -16.84
C LEU A 293 -27.87 1.62 -17.10
N HIS A 294 -28.11 2.10 -18.33
CA HIS A 294 -28.01 3.53 -18.64
C HIS A 294 -28.93 4.32 -17.73
N ARG A 295 -28.40 5.42 -17.16
CA ARG A 295 -29.09 6.27 -16.19
C ARG A 295 -29.53 5.56 -14.89
N LYS A 296 -29.11 4.32 -14.64
CA LYS A 296 -29.33 3.58 -13.37
C LYS A 296 -28.05 3.37 -12.56
N VAL A 297 -26.88 3.55 -13.17
CA VAL A 297 -25.58 3.41 -12.50
C VAL A 297 -24.68 4.61 -12.80
N THR A 298 -23.89 5.02 -11.82
CA THR A 298 -22.82 6.03 -11.96
C THR A 298 -21.53 5.45 -11.40
N PHE A 299 -20.42 5.60 -12.13
CA PHE A 299 -19.11 5.23 -11.64
C PHE A 299 -18.36 6.45 -11.09
N LEU A 300 -18.01 6.43 -9.80
CA LEU A 300 -17.17 7.41 -9.14
C LEU A 300 -15.73 6.90 -9.06
N GLN A 301 -14.80 7.55 -9.76
CA GLN A 301 -13.37 7.31 -9.62
C GLN A 301 -12.71 8.50 -8.91
N ILE A 302 -12.19 8.27 -7.71
CA ILE A 302 -11.35 9.23 -6.98
C ILE A 302 -9.89 8.85 -7.21
N ALA A 303 -9.09 9.77 -7.75
CA ALA A 303 -7.69 9.57 -8.10
C ALA A 303 -6.80 10.71 -7.59
N PRO A 304 -6.45 10.74 -6.30
CA PRO A 304 -5.57 11.77 -5.77
C PRO A 304 -4.22 11.78 -6.53
N PRO A 305 -3.71 12.98 -6.89
CA PRO A 305 -2.44 13.09 -7.59
C PRO A 305 -1.30 12.44 -6.81
N SER A 306 -0.43 11.72 -7.51
CA SER A 306 0.78 11.13 -6.93
C SER A 306 1.97 11.38 -7.85
N ARG A 307 3.13 11.71 -7.26
CA ARG A 307 4.43 11.79 -7.96
C ARG A 307 4.35 12.57 -9.29
N SER A 308 3.72 13.74 -9.26
CA SER A 308 3.37 14.51 -10.47
C SER A 308 4.58 15.03 -11.28
N THR A 309 5.78 15.00 -10.69
CA THR A 309 7.07 15.29 -11.33
C THR A 309 7.53 14.16 -12.26
N VAL A 310 7.08 12.93 -12.03
CA VAL A 310 7.49 11.73 -12.76
C VAL A 310 6.70 11.62 -14.09
N PRO A 311 7.37 11.50 -15.26
CA PRO A 311 6.71 11.54 -16.57
C PRO A 311 5.58 10.51 -16.75
N GLU A 312 5.79 9.28 -16.29
CA GLU A 312 4.87 8.16 -16.44
C GLU A 312 3.53 8.44 -15.74
N TYR A 313 3.55 9.17 -14.62
CA TYR A 313 2.35 9.58 -13.86
C TYR A 313 1.55 10.67 -14.58
N ARG A 314 2.23 11.57 -15.32
CA ARG A 314 1.54 12.57 -16.15
C ARG A 314 0.86 11.93 -17.36
N GLN A 315 1.48 10.90 -17.93
CA GLN A 315 0.92 10.19 -19.08
C GLN A 315 -0.37 9.46 -18.71
N ILE A 316 -0.37 8.66 -17.65
CA ILE A 316 -1.58 7.96 -17.19
C ILE A 316 -2.71 8.94 -16.85
N ARG A 317 -2.40 10.11 -16.26
CA ARG A 317 -3.41 11.15 -16.01
C ARG A 317 -4.11 11.60 -17.28
N ARG A 318 -3.35 11.98 -18.31
CA ARG A 318 -3.91 12.43 -19.60
C ARG A 318 -4.75 11.34 -20.26
N GLU A 319 -4.29 10.10 -20.16
CA GLU A 319 -5.01 8.96 -20.69
C GLU A 319 -6.37 8.76 -19.99
N LEU A 320 -6.40 8.85 -18.66
CA LEU A 320 -7.65 8.74 -17.89
C LEU A 320 -8.60 9.90 -18.15
N GLU A 321 -8.09 11.14 -18.24
CA GLU A 321 -8.90 12.33 -18.60
C GLU A 321 -9.55 12.15 -19.98
N ARG A 322 -8.79 11.65 -20.97
CA ARG A 322 -9.30 11.34 -22.31
C ARG A 322 -10.36 10.23 -22.29
N ARG A 323 -10.09 9.12 -21.59
CA ARG A 323 -11.02 7.98 -21.49
C ARG A 323 -12.32 8.37 -20.79
N ALA A 324 -12.25 9.08 -19.66
CA ALA A 324 -13.43 9.59 -18.96
C ALA A 324 -14.25 10.54 -19.84
N GLY A 325 -13.58 11.46 -20.55
CA GLY A 325 -14.24 12.37 -21.50
C GLY A 325 -14.93 11.62 -22.65
N HIS A 326 -14.30 10.58 -23.19
CA HIS A 326 -14.88 9.74 -24.24
C HIS A 326 -16.12 8.97 -23.76
N ILE A 327 -16.04 8.30 -22.61
CA ILE A 327 -17.17 7.56 -22.02
C ILE A 327 -18.34 8.51 -21.76
N ASN A 328 -18.09 9.65 -21.11
CA ASN A 328 -19.14 10.63 -20.88
C ASN A 328 -19.70 11.19 -22.19
N GLY A 329 -18.87 11.44 -23.20
CA GLY A 329 -19.32 11.91 -24.51
C GLY A 329 -20.22 10.90 -25.26
N MET A 330 -20.03 9.59 -25.04
CA MET A 330 -20.84 8.55 -25.68
C MET A 330 -22.17 8.28 -24.96
N TYR A 331 -22.17 8.27 -23.63
CA TYR A 331 -23.33 7.77 -22.86
C TYR A 331 -24.05 8.82 -22.02
N ALA A 332 -23.49 10.02 -21.81
CA ALA A 332 -24.12 11.01 -20.93
C ALA A 332 -25.50 11.44 -21.43
N ALA A 333 -26.35 11.82 -20.47
CA ALA A 333 -27.62 12.47 -20.69
C ALA A 333 -27.67 13.77 -19.88
N PRO A 334 -28.61 14.71 -20.13
CA PRO A 334 -28.70 15.96 -19.38
C PRO A 334 -28.77 15.77 -17.86
N ASP A 335 -29.33 14.66 -17.39
CA ASP A 335 -29.49 14.29 -15.98
C ASP A 335 -28.49 13.21 -15.50
N TRP A 336 -27.54 12.79 -16.35
CA TRP A 336 -26.67 11.66 -16.02
C TRP A 336 -25.25 11.81 -16.58
N VAL A 337 -24.28 11.74 -15.67
CA VAL A 337 -22.85 11.65 -15.99
C VAL A 337 -22.39 10.22 -15.66
N PRO A 338 -22.12 9.37 -16.67
CA PRO A 338 -21.77 7.97 -16.47
C PRO A 338 -20.55 7.76 -15.57
N ILE A 339 -19.48 8.55 -15.77
CA ILE A 339 -18.26 8.48 -14.96
C ILE A 339 -17.92 9.84 -14.34
N ARG A 340 -17.89 9.90 -13.02
CA ARG A 340 -17.42 11.03 -12.21
C ARG A 340 -15.96 10.79 -11.83
N TYR A 341 -15.04 11.43 -12.57
CA TYR A 341 -13.60 11.31 -12.33
C TYR A 341 -13.08 12.52 -11.56
N VAL A 342 -12.56 12.29 -10.35
CA VAL A 342 -12.15 13.33 -9.40
C VAL A 342 -10.67 13.21 -9.03
N ASN A 343 -9.88 14.22 -9.38
CA ASN A 343 -8.43 14.25 -9.14
C ASN A 343 -8.04 15.01 -7.87
N ASN A 344 -8.75 14.75 -6.77
CA ASN A 344 -8.53 15.39 -5.47
C ASN A 344 -8.36 14.35 -4.36
N SER A 345 -7.69 14.76 -3.28
CA SER A 345 -7.61 14.00 -2.04
C SER A 345 -8.80 14.32 -1.15
N PHE A 346 -9.32 13.31 -0.46
CA PHE A 346 -10.39 13.46 0.53
C PHE A 346 -9.93 12.94 1.89
N PRO A 347 -10.44 13.48 3.00
CA PRO A 347 -10.25 12.90 4.33
C PRO A 347 -10.76 11.46 4.38
N HIS A 348 -10.12 10.63 5.19
CA HIS A 348 -10.45 9.20 5.28
C HIS A 348 -11.90 8.97 5.74
N SER A 349 -12.36 9.71 6.75
CA SER A 349 -13.74 9.63 7.25
C SER A 349 -14.79 9.88 6.15
N LEU A 350 -14.48 10.74 5.18
CA LEU A 350 -15.38 11.01 4.06
C LEU A 350 -15.35 9.90 3.00
N LEU A 351 -14.17 9.32 2.77
CA LEU A 351 -14.03 8.13 1.91
C LEU A 351 -14.82 6.94 2.47
N ASP A 352 -14.80 6.73 3.78
CA ASP A 352 -15.56 5.67 4.45
C ASP A 352 -17.07 5.80 4.20
N GLY A 353 -17.60 7.02 4.24
CA GLY A 353 -18.97 7.31 3.83
C GLY A 353 -19.22 7.03 2.35
N TYR A 354 -18.33 7.44 1.45
CA TYR A 354 -18.45 7.13 0.02
C TYR A 354 -18.43 5.62 -0.26
N TYR A 355 -17.59 4.85 0.44
CA TYR A 355 -17.58 3.39 0.35
C TYR A 355 -18.91 2.79 0.81
N ARG A 356 -19.47 3.28 1.93
CA ARG A 356 -20.74 2.82 2.47
C ARG A 356 -21.93 3.12 1.55
N THR A 357 -21.90 4.25 0.84
CA THR A 357 -22.91 4.61 -0.18
C THR A 357 -22.81 3.73 -1.43
N ALA A 358 -21.62 3.20 -1.76
CA ALA A 358 -21.39 2.50 -3.01
C ALA A 358 -21.93 1.06 -3.04
N ARG A 359 -22.70 0.75 -4.07
CA ARG A 359 -23.21 -0.61 -4.34
C ARG A 359 -22.10 -1.58 -4.72
N VAL A 360 -21.06 -1.08 -5.39
CA VAL A 360 -19.93 -1.89 -5.85
C VAL A 360 -18.60 -1.17 -5.58
N GLY A 361 -17.68 -1.84 -4.91
CA GLY A 361 -16.29 -1.43 -4.77
C GLY A 361 -15.47 -2.06 -5.89
N LEU A 362 -14.88 -1.25 -6.76
CA LEU A 362 -14.13 -1.70 -7.94
C LEU A 362 -12.63 -1.50 -7.71
N VAL A 363 -11.96 -2.56 -7.26
CA VAL A 363 -10.55 -2.54 -6.88
C VAL A 363 -9.77 -3.47 -7.80
N THR A 364 -9.33 -2.95 -8.94
CA THR A 364 -8.76 -3.76 -10.03
C THR A 364 -7.29 -3.46 -10.35
N PRO A 365 -6.37 -3.39 -9.37
CA PRO A 365 -4.96 -3.15 -9.68
C PRO A 365 -4.34 -4.28 -10.51
N LEU A 366 -3.49 -3.94 -11.46
CA LEU A 366 -2.68 -4.89 -12.22
C LEU A 366 -1.73 -5.66 -11.29
N ARG A 367 -1.16 -4.97 -10.30
CA ARG A 367 -0.38 -5.53 -9.19
C ARG A 367 -0.51 -4.65 -7.97
N ASP A 368 -0.71 -5.24 -6.79
CA ASP A 368 -0.72 -4.49 -5.52
C ASP A 368 -0.27 -5.41 -4.38
N GLY A 369 0.60 -4.91 -3.50
CA GLY A 369 1.17 -5.70 -2.40
C GLY A 369 0.09 -6.18 -1.43
N MET A 370 -0.94 -5.37 -1.21
CA MET A 370 -2.11 -5.73 -0.41
C MET A 370 -3.40 -5.10 -0.96
N ASN A 371 -3.41 -3.78 -1.12
CA ASN A 371 -4.59 -2.94 -1.34
C ASN A 371 -5.51 -2.82 -0.12
N LEU A 372 -5.30 -1.78 0.70
CA LEU A 372 -6.13 -1.49 1.88
C LEU A 372 -7.53 -0.98 1.52
N VAL A 373 -7.69 -0.32 0.36
CA VAL A 373 -9.01 0.18 -0.10
C VAL A 373 -10.02 -0.96 -0.26
N ALA A 374 -9.58 -2.16 -0.69
CA ALA A 374 -10.44 -3.33 -0.72
C ALA A 374 -10.97 -3.72 0.68
N LYS A 375 -10.10 -3.66 1.70
CA LYS A 375 -10.46 -3.98 3.09
C LYS A 375 -11.34 -2.89 3.69
N GLU A 376 -10.99 -1.62 3.46
CA GLU A 376 -11.75 -0.45 3.89
C GLU A 376 -13.17 -0.51 3.31
N TYR A 377 -13.30 -0.74 1.99
CA TYR A 377 -14.60 -0.88 1.33
C TYR A 377 -15.50 -1.91 2.02
N VAL A 378 -14.99 -3.11 2.31
CA VAL A 378 -15.74 -4.18 2.99
C VAL A 378 -16.14 -3.76 4.41
N ALA A 379 -15.22 -3.18 5.18
CA ALA A 379 -15.46 -2.75 6.55
C ALA A 379 -16.47 -1.60 6.64
N SER A 380 -16.52 -0.71 5.64
CA SER A 380 -17.45 0.43 5.62
C SER A 380 -18.92 0.04 5.35
N GLN A 381 -19.19 -1.17 4.84
CA GLN A 381 -20.55 -1.54 4.39
C GLN A 381 -21.57 -1.66 5.53
N ASP A 382 -22.84 -1.40 5.21
CA ASP A 382 -23.95 -1.68 6.13
C ASP A 382 -24.27 -3.18 6.16
N PRO A 383 -24.21 -3.86 7.33
CA PRO A 383 -24.57 -5.28 7.45
C PRO A 383 -25.98 -5.62 6.93
N LYS A 384 -26.91 -4.66 6.93
CA LYS A 384 -28.30 -4.84 6.49
C LYS A 384 -28.47 -4.78 4.98
N ASP A 385 -27.59 -4.08 4.27
CA ASP A 385 -27.60 -3.95 2.81
C ASP A 385 -26.20 -3.73 2.21
N PRO A 386 -25.25 -4.67 2.38
CA PRO A 386 -23.86 -4.44 2.01
C PRO A 386 -23.66 -4.47 0.49
N GLY A 387 -22.77 -3.67 -0.05
CA GLY A 387 -22.35 -3.73 -1.44
C GLY A 387 -21.51 -4.97 -1.78
N VAL A 388 -20.97 -5.00 -3.00
CA VAL A 388 -20.16 -6.10 -3.53
C VAL A 388 -18.77 -5.60 -3.88
N LEU A 389 -17.75 -6.34 -3.45
CA LEU A 389 -16.36 -6.06 -3.83
C LEU A 389 -16.01 -6.84 -5.11
N VAL A 390 -15.61 -6.12 -6.16
CA VAL A 390 -14.93 -6.65 -7.34
C VAL A 390 -13.43 -6.40 -7.16
N LEU A 391 -12.63 -7.47 -7.11
CA LEU A 391 -11.24 -7.40 -6.67
C LEU A 391 -10.30 -8.10 -7.66
N SER A 392 -9.22 -7.42 -8.05
CA SER A 392 -8.15 -8.06 -8.81
C SER A 392 -7.53 -9.22 -8.04
N ARG A 393 -7.40 -10.38 -8.68
CA ARG A 393 -6.64 -11.54 -8.16
C ARG A 393 -5.14 -11.25 -7.95
N PHE A 394 -4.66 -10.09 -8.41
CA PHE A 394 -3.28 -9.64 -8.27
C PHE A 394 -3.07 -8.61 -7.15
N ALA A 395 -4.11 -8.27 -6.39
CA ALA A 395 -3.98 -7.60 -5.10
C ALA A 395 -3.69 -8.63 -4.00
N GLY A 396 -2.79 -8.33 -3.07
CA GLY A 396 -2.53 -9.22 -1.92
C GLY A 396 -3.78 -9.56 -1.11
N ALA A 397 -4.73 -8.62 -0.98
CA ALA A 397 -6.00 -8.80 -0.28
C ALA A 397 -6.86 -9.93 -0.87
N ALA A 398 -6.66 -10.32 -2.14
CA ALA A 398 -7.39 -11.43 -2.75
C ALA A 398 -7.11 -12.78 -2.06
N GLN A 399 -5.99 -12.93 -1.35
CA GLN A 399 -5.70 -14.14 -0.56
C GLN A 399 -6.54 -14.23 0.72
N GLU A 400 -7.00 -13.08 1.25
CA GLU A 400 -7.82 -13.01 2.47
C GLU A 400 -9.31 -12.80 2.17
N LEU A 401 -9.64 -12.26 0.99
CA LEU A 401 -11.00 -11.91 0.57
C LEU A 401 -11.49 -12.76 -0.62
N PRO A 402 -11.49 -14.11 -0.54
CA PRO A 402 -11.88 -14.98 -1.65
C PRO A 402 -13.37 -14.92 -2.00
N GLN A 403 -14.20 -14.27 -1.15
CA GLN A 403 -15.64 -14.09 -1.40
C GLN A 403 -15.97 -12.84 -2.23
N ALA A 404 -14.98 -12.00 -2.52
CA ALA A 404 -15.08 -10.98 -3.55
C ALA A 404 -15.33 -11.63 -4.93
N LEU A 405 -15.81 -10.84 -5.88
CA LEU A 405 -15.77 -11.24 -7.30
C LEU A 405 -14.34 -11.02 -7.79
N LEU A 406 -13.54 -12.10 -7.76
CA LEU A 406 -12.15 -12.05 -8.17
C LEU A 406 -12.04 -11.99 -9.69
N VAL A 407 -11.29 -11.02 -10.19
CA VAL A 407 -11.15 -10.78 -11.63
C VAL A 407 -9.69 -10.71 -12.07
N ASN A 408 -9.42 -11.02 -13.33
CA ASN A 408 -8.19 -10.63 -14.01
C ASN A 408 -8.35 -9.24 -14.65
N PRO A 409 -7.70 -8.17 -14.15
CA PRO A 409 -7.86 -6.83 -14.71
C PRO A 409 -7.31 -6.67 -16.13
N ALA A 410 -6.52 -7.62 -16.63
CA ALA A 410 -6.08 -7.64 -18.03
C ALA A 410 -7.18 -8.09 -19.00
N ASP A 411 -8.32 -8.56 -18.48
CA ASP A 411 -9.51 -8.94 -19.23
C ASP A 411 -10.66 -7.97 -18.88
N PRO A 412 -10.85 -6.89 -19.64
CA PRO A 412 -11.93 -5.93 -19.39
C PRO A 412 -13.33 -6.56 -19.47
N GLU A 413 -13.48 -7.66 -20.20
CA GLU A 413 -14.74 -8.39 -20.34
C GLU A 413 -15.10 -9.10 -19.04
N GLU A 414 -14.13 -9.83 -18.45
CA GLU A 414 -14.27 -10.46 -17.14
C GLU A 414 -14.64 -9.42 -16.05
N VAL A 415 -14.04 -8.23 -16.10
CA VAL A 415 -14.37 -7.14 -15.17
C VAL A 415 -15.78 -6.59 -15.41
N ALA A 416 -16.20 -6.42 -16.67
CA ALA A 416 -17.56 -5.97 -17.00
C ALA A 416 -18.62 -6.98 -16.55
N GLU A 417 -18.39 -8.28 -16.76
CA GLU A 417 -19.27 -9.36 -16.29
C GLU A 417 -19.37 -9.39 -14.76
N ALA A 418 -18.24 -9.21 -14.06
CA ALA A 418 -18.25 -9.11 -12.60
C ALA A 418 -19.01 -7.86 -12.11
N LEU A 419 -18.93 -6.73 -12.82
CA LEU A 419 -19.73 -5.54 -12.50
C LEU A 419 -21.22 -5.77 -12.70
N GLU A 420 -21.62 -6.41 -13.81
CA GLU A 420 -23.01 -6.79 -14.07
C GLU A 420 -23.55 -7.71 -12.98
N GLN A 421 -22.78 -8.75 -12.63
CA GLN A 421 -23.10 -9.65 -11.52
C GLN A 421 -23.20 -8.90 -10.19
N ALA A 422 -22.27 -8.00 -9.89
CA ALA A 422 -22.25 -7.23 -8.65
C ALA A 422 -23.48 -6.35 -8.49
N LEU A 423 -23.91 -5.68 -9.56
CA LEU A 423 -25.07 -4.78 -9.56
C LEU A 423 -26.41 -5.53 -9.44
N SER A 424 -26.49 -6.75 -9.98
CA SER A 424 -27.69 -7.60 -9.93
C SER A 424 -27.72 -8.57 -8.74
N MET A 425 -26.67 -8.60 -7.91
CA MET A 425 -26.52 -9.61 -6.86
C MET A 425 -27.62 -9.52 -5.79
N PRO A 426 -28.36 -10.62 -5.54
CA PRO A 426 -29.39 -10.66 -4.51
C PRO A 426 -28.86 -10.36 -3.10
N LEU A 427 -29.68 -9.70 -2.28
CA LEU A 427 -29.31 -9.28 -0.92
C LEU A 427 -28.77 -10.43 -0.05
N ILE A 428 -29.36 -11.62 -0.17
CA ILE A 428 -28.93 -12.80 0.61
C ILE A 428 -27.48 -13.18 0.26
N GLU A 429 -27.13 -13.15 -1.03
CA GLU A 429 -25.77 -13.46 -1.47
C GLU A 429 -24.79 -12.37 -1.06
N ARG A 430 -25.15 -11.09 -1.21
CA ARG A 430 -24.33 -9.96 -0.76
C ARG A 430 -23.99 -10.04 0.72
N LYS A 431 -24.99 -10.29 1.58
CA LYS A 431 -24.80 -10.49 3.01
C LYS A 431 -23.88 -11.66 3.34
N ARG A 432 -24.05 -12.79 2.65
CA ARG A 432 -23.21 -13.98 2.84
C ARG A 432 -21.75 -13.70 2.51
N ARG A 433 -21.47 -13.08 1.36
CA ARG A 433 -20.12 -12.73 0.91
C ARG A 433 -19.48 -11.70 1.83
N TRP A 434 -20.21 -10.62 2.13
CA TRP A 434 -19.75 -9.56 3.02
C TRP A 434 -19.43 -10.10 4.42
N ARG A 435 -20.31 -10.90 5.03
CA ARG A 435 -20.08 -11.46 6.37
C ARG A 435 -18.80 -12.29 6.42
N ALA A 436 -18.60 -13.19 5.45
CA ALA A 436 -17.40 -14.01 5.40
C ALA A 436 -16.11 -13.19 5.23
N MET A 437 -16.15 -12.09 4.46
CA MET A 437 -15.01 -11.17 4.35
C MET A 437 -14.79 -10.38 5.64
N MET A 438 -15.86 -9.88 6.26
CA MET A 438 -15.80 -9.13 7.51
C MET A 438 -15.21 -9.99 8.64
N ASP A 439 -15.63 -11.25 8.76
CA ASP A 439 -15.09 -12.19 9.75
C ASP A 439 -13.57 -12.41 9.59
N THR A 440 -13.05 -12.33 8.36
CA THR A 440 -11.59 -12.36 8.11
C THR A 440 -10.93 -11.06 8.57
N LEU A 441 -11.50 -9.90 8.22
CA LEU A 441 -10.96 -8.59 8.57
C LEU A 441 -10.94 -8.33 10.09
N GLU A 442 -11.91 -8.86 10.82
CA GLU A 442 -11.95 -8.78 12.29
C GLU A 442 -10.88 -9.65 12.96
N LYS A 443 -10.46 -10.74 12.32
CA LYS A 443 -9.40 -11.63 12.83
C LYS A 443 -8.01 -11.19 12.41
N GLN A 444 -7.87 -10.66 11.19
CA GLN A 444 -6.60 -10.25 10.57
C GLN A 444 -6.54 -8.72 10.45
N ASP A 445 -6.81 -8.04 11.57
CA ASP A 445 -6.75 -6.59 11.64
C ASP A 445 -5.29 -6.09 11.67
N VAL A 446 -5.15 -4.77 11.67
CA VAL A 446 -3.83 -4.12 11.74
C VAL A 446 -3.05 -4.48 13.01
N THR A 447 -3.76 -4.75 14.12
CA THR A 447 -3.15 -5.16 15.39
C THR A 447 -2.55 -6.55 15.30
N ALA A 448 -3.26 -7.50 14.70
CA ALA A 448 -2.81 -8.87 14.47
C ALA A 448 -1.55 -8.91 13.59
N TRP A 449 -1.51 -8.10 12.52
CA TRP A 449 -0.32 -7.94 11.66
C TRP A 449 0.91 -7.49 12.47
N ARG A 450 0.75 -6.40 13.21
CA ARG A 450 1.82 -5.82 14.04
C ARG A 450 2.32 -6.80 15.10
N GLN A 451 1.40 -7.44 15.84
CA GLN A 451 1.75 -8.39 16.90
C GLN A 451 2.48 -9.62 16.32
N SER A 452 2.03 -10.12 15.18
CA SER A 452 2.66 -11.26 14.51
C SER A 452 4.09 -10.93 14.04
N PHE A 453 4.28 -9.77 13.40
CA PHE A 453 5.60 -9.36 12.93
C PHE A 453 6.56 -9.10 14.10
N LEU A 454 6.16 -8.31 15.09
CA LEU A 454 7.00 -7.99 16.24
C LEU A 454 7.26 -9.22 17.11
N GLY A 455 6.28 -10.12 17.24
CA GLY A 455 6.46 -11.42 17.89
C GLY A 455 7.56 -12.23 17.21
N ALA A 456 7.47 -12.40 15.89
CA ALA A 456 8.47 -13.12 15.10
C ALA A 456 9.85 -12.46 15.10
N LEU A 457 9.94 -11.13 15.24
CA LEU A 457 11.20 -10.40 15.31
C LEU A 457 11.89 -10.58 16.68
N MET A 458 11.12 -10.77 17.76
CA MET A 458 11.65 -10.98 19.12
C MET A 458 12.13 -12.42 19.38
N GLU A 459 11.68 -13.40 18.58
CA GLU A 459 12.18 -14.79 18.57
C GLU A 459 13.61 -14.89 18.05
#